data_AF-A0A117MN07-F1
#
_entry.id   AF-A0A117MN07-F1
#
_cell.length_a   1.000
_cell.length_b   1.000
_cell.length_c   1.000
_cell.angle_alpha   90.00
_cell.angle_beta   90.00
_cell.angle_gamma   90.00
#
_symmetry.space_group_name_H-M   'P 1'
#
loop_
_entity.id
_entity.type
_entity.pdbx_description
1 polymer ?
#
loop_
_entity_poly.entity_id
_entity_poly.type
_entity_poly.pdbx_seq_one_letter_code
_entity_poly.pdbx_strand_id
1 'polypeptide(L)'
;MSFSALRQIEHSHPLVYKAFSVIPDGERHLQRILEFDRYWDASSETASPVIRPGSELPVNAVPCGTFDLIYAGGTLSFLHAAVMVKRYNRSVLVFDRYLPAKSTRDWNISREELLRLADTGVFTAAELDSVIVRRYKTGWVEFFKQDGSQKRLYMQNVLDCAVDADRLLGLAKDRVLSEPHNSLLDGTTFMACYRFPDHIVVEVADRNGELFYYRAKVLVDVMGILSPIARQLNRGRPQTHVCPTVGTIASGFENADFDTGEILASTAPAEIGQGTGRQLIWEGFPAEGSEYITYLFFYDEVDSENDKTLLGLFETYFRLLPQYKQPGNDFVIHRPVYGIIPAYVHDGFT
;
A
#
# COMPACT_ATOMS: atom_id res chain seq x y z
N MET A 1 -16.53 27.41 7.74
CA MET A 1 -15.65 26.68 8.66
C MET A 1 -15.85 25.20 8.35
N SER A 2 -14.85 24.54 7.77
CA SER A 2 -14.94 23.10 7.52
C SER A 2 -14.90 22.39 8.88
N PHE A 3 -15.91 21.58 9.19
CA PHE A 3 -15.87 20.75 10.40
C PHE A 3 -14.75 19.71 10.26
N SER A 4 -13.86 19.65 11.25
CA SER A 4 -12.80 18.64 11.35
C SER A 4 -13.39 17.23 11.16
N ALA A 5 -12.86 16.43 10.24
CA ALA A 5 -13.37 15.09 9.98
C ALA A 5 -13.09 14.18 11.17
N LEU A 6 -11.98 14.42 11.90
CA LEU A 6 -11.69 13.73 13.16
C LEU A 6 -12.79 13.92 14.20
N ARG A 7 -13.32 15.14 14.38
CA ARG A 7 -14.43 15.37 15.33
C ARG A 7 -15.71 14.62 14.97
N GLN A 8 -15.92 14.28 13.70
CA GLN A 8 -17.11 13.53 13.28
C GLN A 8 -17.08 12.07 13.76
N ILE A 9 -15.88 11.54 14.01
CA ILE A 9 -15.70 10.15 14.49
C ILE A 9 -15.48 10.04 15.99
N GLU A 10 -15.47 11.15 16.74
CA GLU A 10 -15.18 11.17 18.19
C GLU A 10 -16.06 10.20 19.00
N HIS A 11 -17.34 10.06 18.64
CA HIS A 11 -18.27 9.15 19.31
C HIS A 11 -18.32 7.75 18.70
N SER A 12 -18.08 7.60 17.39
CA SER A 12 -18.19 6.31 16.70
C SER A 12 -16.89 5.49 16.76
N HIS A 13 -15.74 6.17 16.70
CA HIS A 13 -14.40 5.58 16.72
C HIS A 13 -13.48 6.37 17.67
N PRO A 14 -13.77 6.35 18.98
CA PRO A 14 -13.08 7.18 19.97
C PRO A 14 -11.58 6.90 20.08
N LEU A 15 -11.13 5.66 19.86
CA LEU A 15 -9.71 5.33 19.93
C LEU A 15 -8.97 5.85 18.70
N VAL A 16 -9.55 5.73 17.51
CA VAL A 16 -9.00 6.34 16.30
C VAL A 16 -8.93 7.86 16.45
N TYR A 17 -10.01 8.50 16.91
CA TYR A 17 -10.03 9.94 17.17
C TYR A 17 -8.89 10.37 18.10
N LYS A 18 -8.75 9.69 19.25
CA LYS A 18 -7.70 10.01 20.23
C LYS A 18 -6.31 9.85 19.62
N ALA A 19 -6.04 8.74 18.94
CA ALA A 19 -4.74 8.45 18.38
C ALA A 19 -4.39 9.39 17.22
N PHE A 20 -5.32 9.65 16.30
CA PHE A 20 -5.05 10.47 15.11
C PHE A 20 -5.02 11.97 15.45
N SER A 21 -5.69 12.43 16.51
CA SER A 21 -5.66 13.83 16.93
C SER A 21 -4.28 14.32 17.40
N VAL A 22 -3.38 13.40 17.79
CA VAL A 22 -2.03 13.74 18.23
C VAL A 22 -0.97 13.55 17.13
N ILE A 23 -1.36 13.02 15.97
CA ILE A 23 -0.48 12.83 14.81
C ILE A 23 -0.55 14.10 13.94
N PRO A 24 0.59 14.71 13.55
CA PRO A 24 0.59 15.98 12.81
C PRO A 24 -0.30 16.02 11.56
N ASP A 25 -0.39 14.91 10.83
CA ASP A 25 -1.20 14.76 9.62
C ASP A 25 -2.45 13.88 9.81
N GLY A 26 -2.97 13.75 11.04
CA GLY A 26 -4.06 12.85 11.40
C GLY A 26 -5.32 12.99 10.54
N GLU A 27 -5.76 14.22 10.27
CA GLU A 27 -6.91 14.51 9.39
C GLU A 27 -6.71 13.96 7.97
N ARG A 28 -5.51 14.17 7.41
CA ARG A 28 -5.17 13.68 6.07
C ARG A 28 -5.17 12.16 6.03
N HIS A 29 -4.69 11.51 7.09
CA HIS A 29 -4.71 10.05 7.19
C HIS A 29 -6.13 9.50 7.30
N LEU A 30 -7.00 10.14 8.12
CA LEU A 30 -8.41 9.76 8.22
C LEU A 30 -9.11 9.90 6.87
N GLN A 31 -8.91 11.03 6.16
CA GLN A 31 -9.50 11.23 4.84
C GLN A 31 -9.13 10.09 3.89
N ARG A 32 -7.83 9.73 3.81
CA ARG A 32 -7.33 8.61 3.01
C ARG A 32 -7.96 7.26 3.38
N ILE A 33 -8.11 6.98 4.68
CA ILE A 33 -8.79 5.77 5.17
C ILE A 33 -10.23 5.73 4.65
N LEU A 34 -10.95 6.85 4.77
CA LEU A 34 -12.31 6.98 4.25
C LEU A 34 -12.36 6.84 2.72
N GLU A 35 -11.31 7.19 1.98
CA GLU A 35 -11.24 6.93 0.53
C GLU A 35 -11.09 5.45 0.20
N PHE A 36 -10.30 4.72 0.99
CA PHE A 36 -10.24 3.26 0.89
C PHE A 36 -11.57 2.63 1.28
N ASP A 37 -12.24 3.09 2.33
CA ASP A 37 -13.48 2.47 2.79
C ASP A 37 -14.65 2.65 1.82
N ARG A 38 -14.66 3.74 1.04
CA ARG A 38 -15.61 3.90 -0.09
C ARG A 38 -15.49 2.82 -1.16
N TYR A 39 -14.39 2.06 -1.19
CA TYR A 39 -14.25 0.88 -2.06
C TYR A 39 -15.40 -0.11 -1.83
N TRP A 40 -15.85 -0.27 -0.59
CA TRP A 40 -16.89 -1.24 -0.22
C TRP A 40 -18.26 -0.83 -0.75
N ASP A 41 -18.56 0.47 -0.77
CA ASP A 41 -19.80 1.03 -1.32
C ASP A 41 -19.87 0.84 -2.85
N ALA A 42 -18.73 1.01 -3.52
CA ALA A 42 -18.62 1.01 -4.98
C ALA A 42 -18.65 -0.40 -5.60
N SER A 43 -18.60 -1.47 -4.81
CA SER A 43 -18.56 -2.87 -5.28
C SER A 43 -19.83 -3.31 -6.04
N SER A 44 -20.93 -2.56 -5.89
CA SER A 44 -22.23 -2.84 -6.51
C SER A 44 -22.53 -2.04 -7.80
N GLU A 45 -21.75 -1.00 -8.10
CA GLU A 45 -22.00 -0.13 -9.25
C GLU A 45 -21.27 -0.61 -10.52
N THR A 46 -21.98 -0.62 -11.65
CA THR A 46 -21.38 -0.85 -12.98
C THR A 46 -20.23 0.13 -13.19
N ALA A 47 -19.00 -0.39 -13.31
CA ALA A 47 -17.83 0.45 -13.53
C ALA A 47 -18.01 1.30 -14.79
N SER A 48 -17.89 2.62 -14.64
CA SER A 48 -17.87 3.53 -15.79
C SER A 48 -16.74 3.13 -16.75
N PRO A 49 -16.97 3.15 -18.07
CA PRO A 49 -15.94 2.76 -19.03
C PRO A 49 -14.80 3.80 -19.01
N VAL A 50 -13.64 3.37 -18.52
CA VAL A 50 -12.37 4.10 -18.52
C VAL A 50 -11.44 3.65 -19.64
N ILE A 51 -11.55 2.41 -20.13
CA ILE A 51 -10.91 1.97 -21.37
C ILE A 51 -11.89 2.20 -22.51
N ARG A 52 -11.55 3.12 -23.40
CA ARG A 52 -12.43 3.61 -24.48
C ARG A 52 -11.81 3.39 -25.86
N PRO A 53 -12.61 3.21 -26.92
CA PRO A 53 -12.15 3.31 -28.30
C PRO A 53 -11.51 4.68 -28.59
N GLY A 54 -10.49 4.72 -29.45
CA GLY A 54 -9.85 5.96 -29.88
C GLY A 54 -10.79 6.94 -30.59
N SER A 55 -11.89 6.45 -31.16
CA SER A 55 -12.96 7.29 -31.75
C SER A 55 -13.72 8.13 -30.73
N GLU A 56 -13.61 7.81 -29.44
CA GLU A 56 -14.25 8.57 -28.34
C GLU A 56 -13.29 9.61 -27.73
N LEU A 57 -12.05 9.73 -28.21
CA LEU A 57 -11.12 10.75 -27.75
C LEU A 57 -11.70 12.15 -28.04
N PRO A 58 -11.75 13.07 -27.06
CA PRO A 58 -12.28 14.41 -27.30
C PRO A 58 -11.54 15.13 -28.44
N VAL A 59 -12.27 15.85 -29.30
CA VAL A 59 -11.71 16.51 -30.49
C VAL A 59 -10.59 17.51 -30.14
N ASN A 60 -10.66 18.13 -28.97
CA ASN A 60 -9.67 19.08 -28.48
C ASN A 60 -8.57 18.44 -27.61
N ALA A 61 -8.54 17.11 -27.49
CA ALA A 61 -7.53 16.40 -26.74
C ALA A 61 -6.20 16.40 -27.51
N VAL A 62 -5.32 17.33 -27.17
CA VAL A 62 -3.96 17.41 -27.71
C VAL A 62 -3.00 16.79 -26.69
N PRO A 63 -2.27 15.70 -27.03
CA PRO A 63 -1.31 15.13 -26.11
C PRO A 63 -0.20 16.11 -25.74
N CYS A 64 0.00 16.32 -24.44
CA CYS A 64 1.04 17.17 -23.85
C CYS A 64 2.43 16.54 -23.97
N GLY A 65 2.52 15.22 -24.18
CA GLY A 65 3.76 14.48 -24.34
C GLY A 65 3.53 13.09 -24.94
N THR A 66 4.61 12.48 -25.45
CA THR A 66 4.63 11.11 -25.97
C THR A 66 5.71 10.30 -25.28
N PHE A 67 5.35 9.11 -24.79
CA PHE A 67 6.22 8.22 -24.03
C PHE A 67 6.17 6.79 -24.59
N ASP A 68 7.16 5.96 -24.32
CA ASP A 68 7.04 4.52 -24.60
C ASP A 68 6.08 3.86 -23.58
N LEU A 69 6.22 4.21 -22.30
CA LEU A 69 5.47 3.65 -21.19
C LEU A 69 4.84 4.76 -20.35
N ILE A 70 3.58 4.56 -19.93
CA ILE A 70 2.94 5.34 -18.87
C ILE A 70 2.67 4.43 -17.69
N TYR A 71 3.06 4.81 -16.49
CA TYR A 71 2.74 4.11 -15.24
C TYR A 71 1.68 4.91 -14.47
N ALA A 72 0.51 4.31 -14.29
CA ALA A 72 -0.55 4.85 -13.45
C ALA A 72 -0.42 4.28 -12.03
N GLY A 73 0.05 5.08 -11.09
CA GLY A 73 0.48 4.66 -9.76
C GLY A 73 2.01 4.69 -9.64
N GLY A 74 2.49 5.41 -8.63
CA GLY A 74 3.89 5.82 -8.51
C GLY A 74 4.58 5.33 -7.24
N THR A 75 4.15 4.24 -6.61
CA THR A 75 4.84 3.66 -5.45
C THR A 75 5.96 2.70 -5.91
N LEU A 76 5.84 1.39 -5.69
CA LEU A 76 6.88 0.39 -6.02
C LEU A 76 7.13 0.25 -7.53
N SER A 77 6.21 0.71 -8.36
CA SER A 77 6.34 0.76 -9.82
C SER A 77 7.59 1.52 -10.30
N PHE A 78 8.12 2.44 -9.49
CA PHE A 78 9.38 3.14 -9.78
C PHE A 78 10.57 2.21 -9.97
N LEU A 79 10.62 1.10 -9.25
CA LEU A 79 11.70 0.11 -9.39
C LEU A 79 11.68 -0.46 -10.81
N HIS A 80 10.51 -0.79 -11.32
CA HIS A 80 10.35 -1.28 -12.69
C HIS A 80 10.60 -0.17 -13.72
N ALA A 81 10.06 1.04 -13.50
CA ALA A 81 10.29 2.19 -14.38
C ALA A 81 11.79 2.50 -14.52
N ALA A 82 12.56 2.47 -13.42
CA ALA A 82 14.00 2.67 -13.43
C ALA A 82 14.74 1.63 -14.29
N VAL A 83 14.30 0.36 -14.25
CA VAL A 83 14.81 -0.71 -15.13
C VAL A 83 14.49 -0.42 -16.60
N MET A 84 13.25 -0.03 -16.90
CA MET A 84 12.86 0.29 -18.27
C MET A 84 13.65 1.47 -18.84
N VAL A 85 13.94 2.48 -18.03
CA VAL A 85 14.78 3.61 -18.42
C VAL A 85 16.24 3.18 -18.59
N LYS A 86 16.89 2.63 -17.56
CA LYS A 86 18.36 2.45 -17.56
C LYS A 86 18.84 1.24 -18.37
N ARG A 87 18.08 0.13 -18.43
CA ARG A 87 18.47 -1.04 -19.24
C ARG A 87 17.93 -0.99 -20.65
N TYR A 88 16.71 -0.50 -20.81
CA TYR A 88 15.95 -0.66 -22.06
C TYR A 88 15.75 0.65 -22.81
N ASN A 89 16.28 1.77 -22.31
CA ASN A 89 16.22 3.09 -22.92
C ASN A 89 14.79 3.47 -23.37
N ARG A 90 13.81 3.20 -22.50
CA ARG A 90 12.40 3.54 -22.72
C ARG A 90 12.09 4.88 -22.07
N SER A 91 11.40 5.75 -22.82
CA SER A 91 10.83 6.95 -22.23
C SER A 91 9.61 6.62 -21.38
N VAL A 92 9.56 7.17 -20.17
CA VAL A 92 8.50 6.88 -19.20
C VAL A 92 7.86 8.16 -18.67
N LEU A 93 6.54 8.10 -18.53
CA LEU A 93 5.79 9.01 -17.68
C LEU A 93 5.24 8.20 -16.51
N VAL A 94 5.54 8.63 -15.29
CA VAL A 94 4.94 8.06 -14.07
C VAL A 94 4.04 9.12 -13.45
N PHE A 95 2.84 8.74 -13.02
CA PHE A 95 1.97 9.64 -12.28
C PHE A 95 1.34 8.95 -11.08
N ASP A 96 1.04 9.73 -10.05
CA ASP A 96 0.34 9.26 -8.85
C ASP A 96 -0.65 10.31 -8.37
N ARG A 97 -1.79 9.86 -7.85
CA ARG A 97 -2.84 10.74 -7.30
C ARG A 97 -2.36 11.53 -6.08
N TYR A 98 -1.37 11.01 -5.35
CA TYR A 98 -0.77 11.67 -4.21
C TYR A 98 0.66 12.12 -4.53
N LEU A 99 1.65 11.43 -3.99
CA LEU A 99 3.06 11.77 -4.14
C LEU A 99 3.78 10.52 -4.67
N PRO A 100 4.28 10.57 -5.91
CA PRO A 100 5.07 9.47 -6.45
C PRO A 100 6.40 9.28 -5.72
N ALA A 101 6.98 8.08 -5.88
CA ALA A 101 8.22 7.62 -5.25
C ALA A 101 8.22 7.73 -3.73
N LYS A 102 7.06 7.51 -3.11
CA LYS A 102 6.86 7.50 -1.66
C LYS A 102 6.09 6.27 -1.24
N SER A 103 6.53 5.64 -0.16
CA SER A 103 5.84 4.50 0.40
C SER A 103 4.70 4.95 1.31
N THR A 104 3.56 4.27 1.20
CA THR A 104 2.42 4.44 2.12
C THR A 104 2.47 3.46 3.29
N ARG A 105 3.37 2.47 3.22
CA ARG A 105 3.59 1.43 4.21
C ARG A 105 5.05 1.36 4.60
N ASP A 106 5.36 0.55 5.57
CA ASP A 106 6.73 0.15 5.81
C ASP A 106 7.13 -1.00 4.84
N TRP A 107 8.39 -1.45 4.91
CA TRP A 107 8.85 -2.55 4.07
C TRP A 107 9.85 -3.43 4.81
N ASN A 108 9.37 -4.60 5.22
CA ASN A 108 10.19 -5.73 5.62
C ASN A 108 10.41 -6.68 4.44
N ILE A 109 11.64 -7.15 4.28
CA ILE A 109 12.04 -8.06 3.20
C ILE A 109 13.22 -8.91 3.64
N SER A 110 13.42 -10.09 3.07
CA SER A 110 14.70 -10.78 3.26
C SER A 110 15.81 -10.04 2.51
N ARG A 111 17.04 -10.07 3.04
CA ARG A 111 18.17 -9.46 2.32
C ARG A 111 18.38 -10.06 0.93
N GLU A 112 18.20 -11.37 0.78
CA GLU A 112 18.40 -12.04 -0.51
C GLU A 112 17.40 -11.53 -1.55
N GLU A 113 16.12 -11.41 -1.19
CA GLU A 113 15.09 -10.85 -2.08
C GLU A 113 15.39 -9.41 -2.45
N LEU A 114 15.83 -8.57 -1.50
CA LEU A 114 16.20 -7.19 -1.79
C LEU A 114 17.35 -7.13 -2.82
N LEU A 115 18.36 -7.99 -2.67
CA LEU A 115 19.51 -8.03 -3.56
C LEU A 115 19.19 -8.51 -4.98
N ARG A 116 18.02 -9.12 -5.23
CA ARG A 116 17.56 -9.42 -6.60
C ARG A 116 17.38 -8.16 -7.44
N LEU A 117 17.21 -6.99 -6.82
CA LEU A 117 17.23 -5.72 -7.55
C LEU A 117 18.60 -5.42 -8.17
N ALA A 118 19.70 -5.94 -7.61
CA ALA A 118 21.03 -5.76 -8.19
C ALA A 118 21.23 -6.56 -9.49
N ASP A 119 20.54 -7.71 -9.63
CA ASP A 119 20.58 -8.54 -10.85
C ASP A 119 20.04 -7.78 -12.07
N THR A 120 19.28 -6.71 -11.85
CA THR A 120 18.83 -5.81 -12.92
C THR A 120 19.96 -4.95 -13.49
N GLY A 121 21.06 -4.74 -12.77
CA GLY A 121 22.15 -3.84 -13.16
C GLY A 121 21.84 -2.34 -12.98
N VAL A 122 20.69 -1.99 -12.39
CA VAL A 122 20.26 -0.60 -12.15
C VAL A 122 20.70 -0.08 -10.79
N PHE A 123 20.70 -0.99 -9.82
CA PHE A 123 21.08 -0.75 -8.43
C PHE A 123 22.30 -1.60 -8.09
N THR A 124 23.19 -1.07 -7.27
CA THR A 124 24.33 -1.85 -6.75
C THR A 124 23.96 -2.51 -5.42
N ALA A 125 24.63 -3.61 -5.08
CA ALA A 125 24.45 -4.26 -3.77
C ALA A 125 24.75 -3.29 -2.61
N ALA A 126 25.74 -2.40 -2.77
CA ALA A 126 26.08 -1.40 -1.76
C ALA A 126 24.96 -0.37 -1.56
N GLU A 127 24.31 0.09 -2.63
CA GLU A 127 23.15 0.99 -2.54
C GLU A 127 21.98 0.30 -1.84
N LEU A 128 21.69 -0.95 -2.19
CA LEU A 128 20.62 -1.74 -1.58
C LEU A 128 20.91 -2.07 -0.11
N ASP A 129 22.16 -2.36 0.25
CA ASP A 129 22.54 -2.51 1.65
C ASP A 129 22.39 -1.19 2.42
N SER A 130 22.62 -0.04 1.77
CA SER A 130 22.55 1.28 2.41
C SER A 130 21.14 1.74 2.78
N VAL A 131 20.10 1.13 2.20
CA VAL A 131 18.69 1.42 2.54
C VAL A 131 18.15 0.53 3.66
N ILE A 132 18.91 -0.47 4.10
CA ILE A 132 18.52 -1.30 5.25
C ILE A 132 18.79 -0.51 6.53
N VAL A 133 17.72 -0.14 7.23
CA VAL A 133 17.81 0.62 8.49
C VAL A 133 17.96 -0.28 9.71
N ARG A 134 17.55 -1.55 9.60
CA ARG A 134 17.72 -2.55 10.66
C ARG A 134 17.75 -3.96 10.10
N ARG A 135 18.52 -4.84 10.75
CA ARG A 135 18.53 -6.29 10.53
C ARG A 135 18.18 -7.02 11.82
N TYR A 136 17.35 -8.04 11.71
CA TYR A 136 16.96 -8.90 12.83
C TYR A 136 17.76 -10.19 12.79
N LYS A 137 17.85 -10.87 13.94
CA LYS A 137 18.50 -12.17 14.06
C LYS A 137 17.62 -13.31 13.54
N THR A 138 16.32 -13.20 13.71
CA THR A 138 15.33 -14.23 13.32
C THR A 138 13.94 -13.62 13.25
N GLY A 139 12.97 -14.37 12.71
CA GLY A 139 11.56 -14.12 12.98
C GLY A 139 10.84 -15.37 13.47
N TRP A 140 9.57 -15.23 13.87
CA TRP A 140 8.72 -16.36 14.24
C TRP A 140 7.28 -16.22 13.78
N VAL A 141 6.62 -17.37 13.67
CA VAL A 141 5.17 -17.52 13.49
C VAL A 141 4.57 -18.27 14.68
N GLU A 142 3.43 -17.81 15.19
CA GLU A 142 2.71 -18.42 16.31
C GLU A 142 1.20 -18.31 16.09
N PHE A 143 0.47 -19.36 16.43
CA PHE A 143 -1.00 -19.34 16.36
C PHE A 143 -1.60 -19.62 17.72
N PHE A 144 -2.58 -18.82 18.11
CA PHE A 144 -3.32 -18.95 19.35
C PHE A 144 -3.83 -20.38 19.56
N LYS A 145 -3.66 -20.89 20.78
CA LYS A 145 -4.33 -22.10 21.25
C LYS A 145 -4.99 -21.83 22.60
N GLN A 146 -6.24 -22.26 22.74
CA GLN A 146 -7.02 -22.04 23.96
C GLN A 146 -6.41 -22.71 25.20
N ASP A 147 -5.69 -23.82 25.02
CA ASP A 147 -4.99 -24.55 26.08
C ASP A 147 -3.62 -23.94 26.47
N GLY A 148 -3.21 -22.85 25.81
CA GLY A 148 -1.92 -22.19 26.02
C GLY A 148 -0.71 -22.96 25.49
N SER A 149 -0.92 -24.07 24.77
CA SER A 149 0.17 -24.93 24.26
C SER A 149 0.71 -24.50 22.89
N GLN A 150 0.43 -23.26 22.45
CA GLN A 150 0.98 -22.74 21.20
C GLN A 150 2.52 -22.77 21.20
N LYS A 151 3.08 -22.90 19.99
CA LYS A 151 4.53 -22.96 19.77
C LYS A 151 4.93 -21.94 18.73
N ARG A 152 6.13 -21.37 18.92
CA ARG A 152 6.78 -20.53 17.92
C ARG A 152 7.53 -21.38 16.91
N LEU A 153 7.25 -21.12 15.64
CA LEU A 153 8.02 -21.62 14.51
C LEU A 153 9.01 -20.53 14.11
N TYR A 154 10.29 -20.75 14.37
CA TYR A 154 11.33 -19.77 14.03
C TYR A 154 11.74 -19.89 12.56
N MET A 155 11.84 -18.75 11.89
CA MET A 155 12.24 -18.62 10.49
C MET A 155 13.51 -17.78 10.41
N GLN A 156 14.52 -18.33 9.73
CA GLN A 156 15.77 -17.63 9.46
C GLN A 156 15.65 -16.89 8.12
N ASN A 157 16.16 -15.66 8.06
CA ASN A 157 16.26 -14.89 6.82
C ASN A 157 14.92 -14.62 6.11
N VAL A 158 13.83 -14.52 6.86
CA VAL A 158 12.50 -14.17 6.36
C VAL A 158 12.10 -12.82 6.96
N LEU A 159 11.83 -11.84 6.09
CA LEU A 159 11.44 -10.47 6.48
C LEU A 159 12.42 -9.85 7.51
N ASP A 160 13.70 -10.23 7.44
CA ASP A 160 14.71 -9.95 8.47
C ASP A 160 15.39 -8.60 8.31
N CYS A 161 15.01 -7.81 7.31
CA CYS A 161 15.52 -6.46 7.08
C CYS A 161 14.37 -5.45 7.01
N ALA A 162 14.43 -4.41 7.85
CA ALA A 162 13.63 -3.19 7.64
C ALA A 162 14.34 -2.31 6.62
N VAL A 163 13.60 -1.87 5.61
CA VAL A 163 14.09 -1.03 4.52
C VAL A 163 13.47 0.36 4.61
N ASP A 164 14.30 1.40 4.50
CA ASP A 164 13.86 2.75 4.16
C ASP A 164 13.36 2.75 2.70
N ALA A 165 12.08 2.44 2.55
CA ALA A 165 11.42 2.35 1.26
C ALA A 165 11.44 3.70 0.52
N ASP A 166 11.36 4.83 1.24
CA ASP A 166 11.40 6.16 0.65
C ASP A 166 12.77 6.45 0.03
N ARG A 167 13.85 6.07 0.72
CA ARG A 167 15.21 6.20 0.18
C ARG A 167 15.43 5.29 -1.02
N LEU A 168 14.97 4.04 -0.98
CA LEU A 168 15.04 3.12 -2.11
C LEU A 168 14.27 3.65 -3.33
N LEU A 169 13.05 4.15 -3.13
CA LEU A 169 12.24 4.78 -4.18
C LEU A 169 12.86 6.08 -4.67
N GLY A 170 13.54 6.83 -3.81
CA GLY A 170 14.36 7.99 -4.18
C GLY A 170 15.48 7.63 -5.15
N LEU A 171 16.24 6.57 -4.87
CA LEU A 171 17.26 6.06 -5.80
C LEU A 171 16.65 5.71 -7.16
N ALA A 172 15.50 5.01 -7.17
CA ALA A 172 14.81 4.65 -8.39
C ALA A 172 14.31 5.89 -9.17
N LYS A 173 13.76 6.87 -8.47
CA LYS A 173 13.35 8.16 -9.04
C LYS A 173 14.52 8.89 -9.68
N ASP A 174 15.68 8.93 -9.04
CA ASP A 174 16.88 9.56 -9.60
C ASP A 174 17.34 8.86 -10.89
N ARG A 175 17.22 7.52 -10.97
CA ARG A 175 17.48 6.79 -12.22
C ARG A 175 16.51 7.19 -13.33
N VAL A 176 15.22 7.27 -13.03
CA VAL A 176 14.20 7.69 -14.01
C VAL A 176 14.46 9.12 -14.48
N LEU A 177 14.70 10.05 -13.57
CA LEU A 177 14.88 11.47 -13.89
C LEU A 177 16.27 11.83 -14.42
N SER A 178 17.22 10.89 -14.43
CA SER A 178 18.52 11.09 -15.07
C SER A 178 18.45 11.28 -16.59
N GLU A 179 17.33 10.93 -17.22
CA GLU A 179 17.10 11.13 -18.64
C GLU A 179 16.01 12.22 -18.87
N PRO A 180 16.27 13.25 -19.71
CA PRO A 180 15.41 14.43 -19.82
C PRO A 180 14.06 14.17 -20.52
N HIS A 181 13.91 13.03 -21.19
CA HIS A 181 12.69 12.65 -21.91
C HIS A 181 11.68 11.90 -21.02
N ASN A 182 11.98 11.73 -19.73
CA ASN A 182 11.09 11.13 -18.75
C ASN A 182 10.34 12.22 -17.99
N SER A 183 9.18 11.86 -17.44
CA SER A 183 8.36 12.81 -16.69
C SER A 183 7.72 12.18 -15.47
N LEU A 184 7.49 13.03 -14.47
CA LEU A 184 6.84 12.65 -13.23
C LEU A 184 5.74 13.66 -12.91
N LEU A 185 4.52 13.17 -12.67
CA LEU A 185 3.40 14.00 -12.28
C LEU A 185 2.89 13.59 -10.89
N ASP A 186 2.92 14.51 -9.94
CA ASP A 186 2.26 14.35 -8.64
C ASP A 186 0.81 14.84 -8.70
N GLY A 187 -0.01 14.44 -7.72
CA GLY A 187 -1.37 14.96 -7.61
C GLY A 187 -2.27 14.67 -8.81
N THR A 188 -1.95 13.63 -9.57
CA THR A 188 -2.51 13.39 -10.91
C THR A 188 -3.34 12.11 -10.90
N THR A 189 -4.63 12.23 -11.20
CA THR A 189 -5.60 11.12 -11.17
C THR A 189 -5.81 10.57 -12.57
N PHE A 190 -5.78 9.25 -12.73
CA PHE A 190 -6.18 8.60 -13.98
C PHE A 190 -7.69 8.78 -14.23
N MET A 191 -8.05 9.16 -15.45
CA MET A 191 -9.46 9.35 -15.85
C MET A 191 -9.90 8.31 -16.89
N ALA A 192 -9.14 8.17 -17.98
CA ALA A 192 -9.45 7.25 -19.06
C ALA A 192 -8.21 6.88 -19.90
N CYS A 193 -8.32 5.81 -20.67
CA CYS A 193 -7.35 5.37 -21.67
C CYS A 193 -8.08 5.11 -22.99
N TYR A 194 -7.73 5.84 -24.04
CA TYR A 194 -8.26 5.72 -25.38
C TYR A 194 -7.34 4.86 -26.24
N ARG A 195 -7.88 3.81 -26.86
CA ARG A 195 -7.09 2.82 -27.61
C ARG A 195 -7.16 3.05 -29.12
N PHE A 196 -5.99 3.14 -29.73
CA PHE A 196 -5.80 3.16 -31.18
C PHE A 196 -5.07 1.88 -31.64
N PRO A 197 -4.99 1.59 -32.95
CA PRO A 197 -4.30 0.39 -33.43
C PRO A 197 -2.81 0.31 -33.07
N ASP A 198 -2.13 1.45 -32.97
CA ASP A 198 -0.67 1.54 -32.80
C ASP A 198 -0.24 2.27 -31.50
N HIS A 199 -1.17 2.84 -30.75
CA HIS A 199 -0.89 3.60 -29.52
C HIS A 199 -2.11 3.72 -28.61
N ILE A 200 -1.89 4.33 -27.46
CA ILE A 200 -2.92 4.77 -26.53
C ILE A 200 -2.77 6.26 -26.23
N VAL A 201 -3.87 6.88 -25.81
CA VAL A 201 -3.88 8.21 -25.20
C VAL A 201 -4.46 8.08 -23.80
N VAL A 202 -3.69 8.46 -22.79
CA VAL A 202 -4.08 8.44 -21.38
C VAL A 202 -4.54 9.83 -20.98
N GLU A 203 -5.77 9.92 -20.50
CA GLU A 203 -6.37 11.11 -19.92
C GLU A 203 -6.18 11.08 -18.41
N VAL A 204 -5.65 12.18 -17.88
CA VAL A 204 -5.43 12.38 -16.46
C VAL A 204 -5.98 13.73 -16.02
N ALA A 205 -6.33 13.87 -14.76
CA ALA A 205 -6.75 15.12 -14.14
C ALA A 205 -5.74 15.55 -13.07
N ASP A 206 -5.39 16.84 -13.03
CA ASP A 206 -4.62 17.39 -11.91
C ASP A 206 -5.49 17.57 -10.65
N ARG A 207 -4.92 18.20 -9.60
CA ARG A 207 -5.63 18.47 -8.33
C ARG A 207 -6.81 19.44 -8.49
N ASN A 208 -6.81 20.27 -9.52
CA ASN A 208 -7.87 21.24 -9.83
C ASN A 208 -8.96 20.65 -10.73
N GLY A 209 -8.77 19.42 -11.22
CA GLY A 209 -9.65 18.77 -12.18
C GLY A 209 -9.38 19.17 -13.63
N GLU A 210 -8.28 19.86 -13.92
CA GLU A 210 -7.88 20.17 -15.28
C GLU A 210 -7.38 18.91 -15.98
N LEU A 211 -7.85 18.69 -17.22
CA LEU A 211 -7.60 17.47 -17.99
C LEU A 211 -6.38 17.62 -18.88
N PHE A 212 -5.50 16.63 -18.82
CA PHE A 212 -4.30 16.50 -19.64
C PHE A 212 -4.29 15.15 -20.35
N TYR A 213 -3.64 15.10 -21.51
CA TYR A 213 -3.59 13.90 -22.36
C TYR A 213 -2.15 13.53 -22.65
N TYR A 214 -1.82 12.25 -22.60
CA TYR A 214 -0.46 11.76 -22.87
C TYR A 214 -0.51 10.54 -23.79
N ARG A 215 0.29 10.56 -24.85
CA ARG A 215 0.37 9.44 -25.80
C ARG A 215 1.40 8.43 -25.31
N ALA A 216 1.08 7.13 -25.43
CA ALA A 216 2.07 6.08 -25.22
C ALA A 216 1.81 4.82 -26.03
N LYS A 217 2.75 3.86 -25.98
CA LYS A 217 2.54 2.51 -26.54
C LYS A 217 1.91 1.57 -25.52
N VAL A 218 2.27 1.72 -24.25
CA VAL A 218 1.81 0.86 -23.16
C VAL A 218 1.43 1.70 -21.95
N LEU A 219 0.28 1.37 -21.35
CA LEU A 219 -0.10 1.81 -20.02
C LEU A 219 0.10 0.64 -19.06
N VAL A 220 0.90 0.87 -18.01
CA VAL A 220 1.12 -0.05 -16.91
C VAL A 220 0.20 0.39 -15.77
N ASP A 221 -0.84 -0.39 -15.51
CA ASP A 221 -1.77 -0.15 -14.42
C ASP A 221 -1.22 -0.72 -13.11
N VAL A 222 -0.85 0.17 -12.19
CA VAL A 222 -0.25 -0.11 -10.89
C VAL A 222 -0.92 0.74 -9.79
N MET A 223 -2.21 1.04 -9.98
CA MET A 223 -3.02 1.84 -9.04
C MET A 223 -3.55 1.04 -7.84
N GLY A 224 -3.19 -0.24 -7.75
CA GLY A 224 -3.59 -1.13 -6.65
C GLY A 224 -5.09 -1.45 -6.66
N ILE A 225 -5.65 -1.70 -5.47
CA ILE A 225 -7.03 -2.14 -5.29
C ILE A 225 -8.08 -1.16 -5.84
N LEU A 226 -7.72 0.11 -5.94
CA LEU A 226 -8.60 1.18 -6.43
C LEU A 226 -8.54 1.37 -7.95
N SER A 227 -7.83 0.50 -8.69
CA SER A 227 -7.72 0.63 -10.15
C SER A 227 -9.08 0.56 -10.86
N PRO A 228 -9.51 1.63 -11.55
CA PRO A 228 -10.73 1.57 -12.37
C PRO A 228 -10.54 0.69 -13.62
N ILE A 229 -9.31 0.54 -14.11
CA ILE A 229 -8.98 -0.34 -15.25
C ILE A 229 -9.21 -1.79 -14.85
N ALA A 230 -8.63 -2.22 -13.73
CA ALA A 230 -8.83 -3.57 -13.19
C ALA A 230 -10.31 -3.84 -12.94
N ARG A 231 -11.05 -2.88 -12.36
CA ARG A 231 -12.51 -2.98 -12.18
C ARG A 231 -13.24 -3.19 -13.50
N GLN A 232 -12.99 -2.38 -14.52
CA GLN A 232 -13.66 -2.52 -15.81
C GLN A 232 -13.35 -3.87 -16.47
N LEU A 233 -12.08 -4.28 -16.52
CA LEU A 233 -11.66 -5.53 -17.15
C LEU A 233 -12.26 -6.77 -16.47
N ASN A 234 -12.54 -6.67 -15.17
CA ASN A 234 -13.11 -7.75 -14.36
C ASN A 234 -14.60 -7.52 -14.00
N ARG A 235 -15.35 -6.77 -14.82
CA ARG A 235 -16.80 -6.56 -14.65
C ARG A 235 -17.21 -6.09 -13.25
N GLY A 236 -16.41 -5.19 -12.68
CA GLY A 236 -16.60 -4.63 -11.34
C GLY A 236 -15.94 -5.42 -10.21
N ARG A 237 -15.47 -6.66 -10.46
CA ARG A 237 -14.93 -7.58 -9.42
C ARG A 237 -13.47 -7.98 -9.69
N PRO A 238 -12.49 -7.08 -9.52
CA PRO A 238 -11.08 -7.34 -9.82
C PRO A 238 -10.37 -8.30 -8.88
N GLN A 239 -10.99 -8.71 -7.77
CA GLN A 239 -10.46 -9.67 -6.80
C GLN A 239 -11.59 -10.47 -6.18
N THR A 240 -11.28 -11.67 -5.68
CA THR A 240 -12.24 -12.51 -4.95
C THR A 240 -12.06 -12.38 -3.45
N HIS A 241 -10.87 -12.02 -2.99
CA HIS A 241 -10.51 -11.92 -1.58
C HIS A 241 -9.72 -10.64 -1.32
N VAL A 242 -9.63 -10.26 -0.06
CA VAL A 242 -8.88 -9.09 0.40
C VAL A 242 -8.18 -9.37 1.71
N CYS A 243 -7.18 -8.55 2.00
CA CYS A 243 -6.58 -8.45 3.32
C CYS A 243 -6.56 -6.97 3.75
N PRO A 244 -7.60 -6.49 4.44
CA PRO A 244 -7.58 -5.18 5.10
C PRO A 244 -6.49 -5.19 6.19
N THR A 245 -5.60 -4.19 6.15
CA THR A 245 -4.45 -4.09 7.04
C THR A 245 -4.34 -2.69 7.60
N VAL A 246 -4.16 -2.58 8.92
CA VAL A 246 -3.91 -1.33 9.64
C VAL A 246 -2.76 -1.50 10.62
N GLY A 247 -2.17 -0.41 11.07
CA GLY A 247 -1.06 -0.46 12.00
C GLY A 247 -0.45 0.90 12.26
N THR A 248 0.62 0.91 13.06
CA THR A 248 1.42 2.12 13.31
C THR A 248 2.90 1.83 13.30
N ILE A 249 3.67 2.82 12.88
CA ILE A 249 5.05 2.97 13.31
C ILE A 249 5.04 3.80 14.59
N ALA A 250 5.54 3.24 15.68
CA ALA A 250 5.54 3.85 16.99
C ALA A 250 6.83 3.55 17.76
N SER A 251 7.13 4.32 18.79
CA SER A 251 8.22 4.05 19.74
C SER A 251 7.70 4.03 21.17
N GLY A 252 8.51 3.60 22.12
CA GLY A 252 8.15 3.59 23.54
C GLY A 252 7.26 2.40 23.95
N PHE A 253 7.39 1.26 23.26
CA PHE A 253 6.79 0.00 23.72
C PHE A 253 7.62 -0.61 24.86
N GLU A 254 6.93 -1.17 25.86
CA GLU A 254 7.59 -1.86 26.97
C GLU A 254 8.12 -3.23 26.51
N ASN A 255 9.38 -3.53 26.87
CA ASN A 255 10.02 -4.83 26.62
C ASN A 255 9.96 -5.31 25.15
N ALA A 256 9.92 -4.39 24.18
CA ALA A 256 9.95 -4.76 22.77
C ALA A 256 11.29 -5.42 22.42
N ASP A 257 11.23 -6.58 21.75
CA ASP A 257 12.41 -7.27 21.24
C ASP A 257 12.79 -6.69 19.88
N PHE A 258 13.95 -6.05 19.83
CA PHE A 258 14.45 -5.36 18.63
C PHE A 258 15.36 -6.23 17.75
N ASP A 259 15.56 -7.50 18.12
CA ASP A 259 16.35 -8.49 17.39
C ASP A 259 15.49 -9.55 16.69
N THR A 260 14.16 -9.54 16.89
CA THR A 260 13.25 -10.58 16.39
C THR A 260 12.05 -10.00 15.67
N GLY A 261 11.75 -10.48 14.47
CA GLY A 261 10.50 -10.19 13.76
C GLY A 261 9.35 -11.12 14.18
N GLU A 262 8.16 -10.57 14.35
CA GLU A 262 6.93 -11.31 14.63
C GLU A 262 6.16 -11.40 13.31
N ILE A 263 6.47 -12.44 12.53
CA ILE A 263 6.07 -12.55 11.12
C ILE A 263 4.58 -12.79 10.97
N LEU A 264 4.00 -13.59 11.87
CA LEU A 264 2.58 -13.90 11.83
C LEU A 264 2.15 -14.42 13.21
N ALA A 265 1.26 -13.69 13.88
CA ALA A 265 0.78 -14.06 15.21
C ALA A 265 -0.75 -13.98 15.30
N SER A 266 -1.42 -15.04 15.75
CA SER A 266 -2.76 -14.89 16.32
C SER A 266 -2.69 -14.95 17.84
N THR A 267 -3.32 -13.98 18.52
CA THR A 267 -3.29 -13.84 19.98
C THR A 267 -4.61 -14.19 20.66
N ALA A 268 -5.65 -14.48 19.86
CA ALA A 268 -7.01 -14.77 20.28
C ALA A 268 -7.64 -15.80 19.30
N PRO A 269 -8.71 -16.51 19.73
CA PRO A 269 -9.44 -17.40 18.81
C PRO A 269 -10.10 -16.59 17.68
N ALA A 270 -10.43 -17.26 16.59
CA ALA A 270 -11.22 -16.66 15.52
C ALA A 270 -12.57 -16.17 16.08
N GLU A 271 -12.96 -14.97 15.66
CA GLU A 271 -14.28 -14.43 15.90
C GLU A 271 -15.27 -15.21 15.01
N ILE A 272 -16.42 -15.63 15.57
CA ILE A 272 -17.45 -16.42 14.86
C ILE A 272 -18.82 -15.71 14.84
N GLY A 273 -18.87 -14.44 15.23
CA GLY A 273 -20.10 -13.65 15.23
C GLY A 273 -20.53 -13.26 13.82
N GLN A 274 -21.84 -13.02 13.63
CA GLN A 274 -22.34 -12.43 12.38
C GLN A 274 -21.70 -11.06 12.15
N GLY A 275 -21.24 -10.79 10.92
CA GLY A 275 -20.53 -9.56 10.54
C GLY A 275 -19.12 -9.39 11.15
N THR A 276 -18.64 -10.36 11.91
CA THR A 276 -17.33 -10.35 12.58
C THR A 276 -16.61 -11.69 12.45
N GLY A 277 -17.02 -12.56 11.54
CA GLY A 277 -16.45 -13.89 11.35
C GLY A 277 -15.05 -13.83 10.75
N ARG A 278 -14.01 -13.60 11.56
CA ARG A 278 -12.63 -13.40 11.10
C ARG A 278 -11.59 -13.87 12.11
N GLN A 279 -10.42 -14.27 11.61
CA GLN A 279 -9.23 -14.45 12.44
C GLN A 279 -8.33 -13.22 12.29
N LEU A 280 -8.20 -12.45 13.38
CA LEU A 280 -7.24 -11.35 13.45
C LEU A 280 -5.82 -11.91 13.56
N ILE A 281 -4.93 -11.34 12.76
CA ILE A 281 -3.51 -11.67 12.69
C ILE A 281 -2.71 -10.40 12.93
N TRP A 282 -1.65 -10.55 13.72
CA TRP A 282 -0.67 -9.52 14.03
C TRP A 282 0.65 -9.77 13.32
N GLU A 283 1.31 -8.67 12.99
CA GLU A 283 2.70 -8.61 12.55
C GLU A 283 3.43 -7.54 13.37
N GLY A 284 4.70 -7.77 13.65
CA GLY A 284 5.50 -6.91 14.52
C GLY A 284 6.96 -6.86 14.11
N PHE A 285 7.43 -5.70 13.65
CA PHE A 285 8.78 -5.56 13.10
C PHE A 285 9.56 -4.39 13.73
N PRO A 286 10.79 -4.62 14.22
CA PRO A 286 11.67 -3.54 14.66
C PRO A 286 12.09 -2.61 13.50
N ALA A 287 12.08 -1.29 13.66
CA ALA A 287 12.42 -0.33 12.61
C ALA A 287 13.64 0.54 12.97
N GLU A 288 13.82 1.69 12.32
CA GLU A 288 14.96 2.57 12.58
C GLU A 288 14.99 3.05 14.05
N GLY A 289 16.17 3.06 14.67
CA GLY A 289 16.31 3.55 16.04
C GLY A 289 15.45 2.77 17.04
N SER A 290 14.53 3.43 17.73
CA SER A 290 13.58 2.83 18.69
C SER A 290 12.18 2.62 18.11
N GLU A 291 12.01 2.82 16.80
CA GLU A 291 10.73 2.60 16.13
C GLU A 291 10.41 1.10 16.03
N TYR A 292 9.14 0.78 16.17
CA TYR A 292 8.59 -0.56 16.05
C TYR A 292 7.27 -0.47 15.30
N ILE A 293 7.07 -1.41 14.41
CA ILE A 293 5.95 -1.44 13.48
C ILE A 293 5.04 -2.57 13.90
N THR A 294 3.77 -2.27 14.11
CA THR A 294 2.76 -3.26 14.47
C THR A 294 1.60 -3.17 13.50
N TYR A 295 1.23 -4.31 12.94
CA TYR A 295 0.11 -4.46 12.02
C TYR A 295 -0.97 -5.37 12.61
N LEU A 296 -2.21 -5.08 12.26
CA LEU A 296 -3.35 -5.95 12.45
C LEU A 296 -4.07 -6.09 11.11
N PHE A 297 -4.33 -7.33 10.72
CA PHE A 297 -5.02 -7.64 9.47
C PHE A 297 -5.81 -8.94 9.60
N PHE A 298 -6.62 -9.21 8.59
CA PHE A 298 -7.31 -10.48 8.42
C PHE A 298 -7.57 -10.72 6.93
N TYR A 299 -7.70 -11.99 6.54
CA TYR A 299 -8.11 -12.37 5.19
C TYR A 299 -9.61 -12.55 5.14
N ASP A 300 -10.22 -12.14 4.04
CA ASP A 300 -11.67 -12.27 3.86
C ASP A 300 -12.07 -12.34 2.39
N GLU A 301 -13.24 -12.92 2.14
CA GLU A 301 -13.93 -12.85 0.86
C GLU A 301 -14.49 -11.44 0.65
N VAL A 302 -14.44 -10.96 -0.60
CA VAL A 302 -15.00 -9.64 -0.93
C VAL A 302 -16.51 -9.57 -0.63
N ASP A 303 -17.23 -10.66 -0.92
CA ASP A 303 -18.69 -10.76 -0.82
C ASP A 303 -19.18 -11.16 0.59
N SER A 304 -18.29 -11.30 1.59
CA SER A 304 -18.68 -11.63 2.97
C SER A 304 -19.38 -10.47 3.68
N GLU A 305 -20.21 -10.79 4.68
CA GLU A 305 -20.93 -9.79 5.50
C GLU A 305 -20.03 -9.08 6.53
N ASN A 306 -18.76 -9.49 6.65
CA ASN A 306 -17.87 -8.92 7.65
C ASN A 306 -17.55 -7.46 7.39
N ASP A 307 -17.40 -6.68 8.46
CA ASP A 307 -16.83 -5.33 8.38
C ASP A 307 -15.36 -5.39 7.96
N LYS A 308 -15.09 -4.93 6.74
CA LYS A 308 -13.77 -4.83 6.10
C LYS A 308 -13.23 -3.40 6.06
N THR A 309 -13.90 -2.45 6.72
CA THR A 309 -13.44 -1.06 6.77
C THR A 309 -12.12 -0.95 7.53
N LEU A 310 -11.20 -0.16 6.99
CA LEU A 310 -9.95 0.20 7.65
C LEU A 310 -10.23 1.04 8.89
N LEU A 311 -11.27 1.90 8.88
CA LEU A 311 -11.65 2.68 10.04
C LEU A 311 -12.09 1.79 11.23
N GLY A 312 -12.97 0.82 10.99
CA GLY A 312 -13.39 -0.15 12.01
C GLY A 312 -12.25 -1.05 12.48
N LEU A 313 -11.36 -1.45 11.56
CA LEU A 313 -10.18 -2.24 11.90
C LEU A 313 -9.17 -1.44 12.75
N PHE A 314 -8.98 -0.13 12.50
CA PHE A 314 -8.13 0.72 13.33
C PHE A 314 -8.65 0.88 14.76
N GLU A 315 -9.97 0.99 14.94
CA GLU A 315 -10.58 1.03 16.28
C GLU A 315 -10.30 -0.29 17.02
N THR A 316 -10.41 -1.42 16.33
CA THR A 316 -10.05 -2.74 16.85
C THR A 316 -8.55 -2.84 17.18
N TYR A 317 -7.68 -2.32 16.30
CA TYR A 317 -6.24 -2.27 16.49
C TYR A 317 -5.87 -1.52 17.76
N PHE A 318 -6.34 -0.29 17.96
CA PHE A 318 -5.99 0.49 19.15
C PHE A 318 -6.54 -0.12 20.44
N ARG A 319 -7.70 -0.79 20.37
CA ARG A 319 -8.27 -1.51 21.51
C ARG A 319 -7.41 -2.71 21.94
N LEU A 320 -6.84 -3.43 20.98
CA LEU A 320 -6.12 -4.68 21.22
C LEU A 320 -4.60 -4.49 21.33
N LEU A 321 -4.05 -3.39 20.82
CA LEU A 321 -2.61 -3.11 20.82
C LEU A 321 -1.96 -3.35 22.20
N PRO A 322 -2.51 -2.89 23.35
CA PRO A 322 -1.89 -3.13 24.65
C PRO A 322 -1.74 -4.60 25.05
N GLN A 323 -2.53 -5.50 24.46
CA GLN A 323 -2.44 -6.94 24.72
C GLN A 323 -1.39 -7.62 23.83
N TYR A 324 -1.09 -7.03 22.67
CA TYR A 324 -0.09 -7.54 21.74
C TYR A 324 1.30 -6.93 22.01
N LYS A 325 1.37 -5.60 22.08
CA LYS A 325 2.57 -4.81 22.39
C LYS A 325 2.20 -3.68 23.34
N GLN A 326 2.62 -3.80 24.60
CA GLN A 326 2.25 -2.87 25.66
C GLN A 326 2.89 -1.48 25.45
N PRO A 327 2.10 -0.40 25.27
CA PRO A 327 2.62 0.97 25.26
C PRO A 327 3.17 1.36 26.62
N GLY A 328 4.36 1.96 26.65
CA GLY A 328 4.98 2.55 27.84
C GLY A 328 4.61 4.02 28.05
N ASN A 329 5.24 4.64 29.06
CA ASN A 329 4.99 6.05 29.41
C ASN A 329 5.43 7.06 28.32
N ASP A 330 6.44 6.70 27.53
CA ASP A 330 6.99 7.48 26.42
C ASP A 330 6.47 7.01 25.05
N PHE A 331 5.34 6.29 25.03
CA PHE A 331 4.75 5.80 23.80
C PHE A 331 4.34 6.94 22.86
N VAL A 332 4.82 6.88 21.62
CA VAL A 332 4.54 7.89 20.58
C VAL A 332 4.24 7.18 19.27
N ILE A 333 3.11 7.54 18.65
CA ILE A 333 2.76 7.12 17.30
C ILE A 333 3.39 8.12 16.32
N HIS A 334 4.32 7.66 15.49
CA HIS A 334 4.98 8.49 14.49
C HIS A 334 4.11 8.64 13.24
N ARG A 335 3.56 7.53 12.75
CA ARG A 335 2.61 7.53 11.64
C ARG A 335 1.74 6.26 11.60
N PRO A 336 0.50 6.35 11.12
CA PRO A 336 -0.29 5.17 10.78
C PRO A 336 0.20 4.55 9.46
N VAL A 337 0.01 3.24 9.33
CA VAL A 337 0.26 2.46 8.12
C VAL A 337 -0.98 1.64 7.82
N TYR A 338 -1.39 1.58 6.56
CA TYR A 338 -2.66 0.93 6.19
C TYR A 338 -2.76 0.65 4.69
N GLY A 339 -3.68 -0.24 4.36
CA GLY A 339 -4.08 -0.52 2.98
C GLY A 339 -4.98 -1.75 2.92
N ILE A 340 -5.52 -2.00 1.73
CA ILE A 340 -6.24 -3.24 1.44
C ILE A 340 -5.44 -3.97 0.37
N ILE A 341 -4.94 -5.16 0.70
CA ILE A 341 -4.17 -5.98 -0.22
C ILE A 341 -5.15 -6.85 -1.01
N PRO A 342 -5.17 -6.77 -2.36
CA PRO A 342 -6.01 -7.64 -3.17
C PRO A 342 -5.50 -9.09 -3.09
N ALA A 343 -6.42 -10.04 -2.98
CA ALA A 343 -6.13 -11.46 -2.95
C ALA A 343 -7.09 -12.25 -3.86
N TYR A 344 -6.70 -13.46 -4.21
CA TYR A 344 -7.40 -14.27 -5.20
C TYR A 344 -7.52 -15.71 -4.70
N VAL A 345 -8.69 -16.30 -4.90
CA VAL A 345 -8.81 -17.75 -4.91
C VAL A 345 -8.13 -18.23 -6.17
N HIS A 346 -7.08 -19.03 -5.97
CA HIS A 346 -6.56 -19.88 -7.01
C HIS A 346 -6.94 -21.29 -6.59
N ASP A 347 -7.79 -21.95 -7.38
CA ASP A 347 -7.90 -23.41 -7.30
C ASP A 347 -6.54 -23.91 -7.79
N GLY A 348 -5.68 -24.40 -6.88
CA GLY A 348 -4.25 -24.66 -7.16
C GLY A 348 -4.01 -25.47 -8.44
N PHE A 349 -2.76 -25.62 -8.89
CA PHE A 349 -2.45 -26.44 -10.06
C PHE A 349 -3.18 -27.80 -9.98
N THR A 350 -4.17 -27.99 -10.85
CA THR A 350 -4.90 -29.25 -11.02
C THR A 350 -4.09 -30.19 -11.90
#